data_AF-A0AAE9JAE0-F1
#
_entry.id   AF-A0AAE9JAE0-F1
#
_cell.length_a   1.000
_cell.length_b   1.000
_cell.length_c   1.000
_cell.angle_alpha   90.00
_cell.angle_beta   90.00
_cell.angle_gamma   90.00
#
_symmetry.space_group_name_H-M   'P 1'
#
loop_
_entity.id
_entity.type
_entity.pdbx_description
1 polymer ?
#
loop_
_entity_poly.entity_id
_entity_poly.type
_entity_poly.pdbx_seq_one_letter_code
_entity_poly.pdbx_strand_id
1 'polypeptide(L)'
;MTLHKKQLLLLKFFFLSIPLFIYHYLIKCDINASPESVVDAFFIHLAPLIISIRLAKIFSTDIWDTVAIAFIQIIFSPISYFATLDLYLIYRKQVEWTDLAPPEIDAVAPTVAVVEVKQKPEAILLSLLPCPKCDGCKLEYTPERVALIIREWGHSICTDCAKKAAYDYYDHYLHCPHCSLPSVINGNLKRLHTNFSLIKFVSEIAKIREELEKAEVPEVPPEIID
;
A
#
# COMPACT_ATOMS: atom_id res chain seq x y z
N MET A 1 11.15 -15.40 47.17
CA MET A 1 11.62 -15.91 45.85
C MET A 1 10.46 -16.05 44.82
N THR A 2 9.44 -15.19 44.87
CA THR A 2 8.20 -15.31 44.07
C THR A 2 7.87 -14.06 43.24
N LEU A 3 8.40 -12.90 43.61
CA LEU A 3 8.16 -11.62 42.92
C LEU A 3 8.89 -11.53 41.57
N HIS A 4 10.12 -12.05 41.50
CA HIS A 4 10.95 -12.02 40.29
C HIS A 4 10.39 -12.89 39.15
N LYS A 5 9.72 -14.00 39.49
CA LYS A 5 9.08 -14.91 38.50
C LYS A 5 7.84 -14.28 37.87
N LYS A 6 7.06 -13.48 38.63
CA LYS A 6 5.87 -12.79 38.12
C LYS A 6 6.23 -11.63 37.18
N GLN A 7 7.28 -10.87 37.49
CA GLN A 7 7.75 -9.79 36.62
C GLN A 7 8.34 -10.32 35.30
N LEU A 8 9.05 -11.45 35.35
CA LEU A 8 9.56 -12.10 34.14
C LEU A 8 8.43 -12.65 33.25
N LEU A 9 7.34 -13.13 33.84
CA LEU A 9 6.14 -13.60 33.12
C LEU A 9 5.38 -12.44 32.45
N LEU A 10 5.23 -11.32 33.15
CA LEU A 10 4.62 -10.11 32.59
C LEU A 10 5.46 -9.50 31.46
N LEU A 11 6.78 -9.50 31.62
CA LEU A 11 7.70 -9.03 30.58
C LEU A 11 7.63 -9.91 29.33
N LYS A 12 7.58 -11.24 29.50
CA LYS A 12 7.37 -12.19 28.39
C LYS A 12 6.01 -11.99 27.71
N PHE A 13 4.94 -11.77 28.48
CA PHE A 13 3.62 -11.46 27.92
C PHE A 13 3.62 -10.15 27.14
N PHE A 14 4.29 -9.11 27.64
CA PHE A 14 4.39 -7.80 26.99
C PHE A 14 5.15 -7.88 25.65
N PHE A 15 6.30 -8.57 25.61
CA PHE A 15 7.10 -8.70 24.38
C PHE A 15 6.51 -9.66 23.35
N LEU A 16 5.69 -10.65 23.73
CA LEU A 16 4.97 -11.51 22.79
C LEU A 16 3.66 -10.86 22.30
N SER A 17 2.96 -10.12 23.17
CA SER A 17 1.68 -9.50 22.82
C SER A 17 1.83 -8.27 21.93
N ILE A 18 2.91 -7.49 22.04
CA ILE A 18 3.11 -6.30 21.21
C ILE A 18 3.31 -6.63 19.72
N PRO A 19 4.17 -7.57 19.31
CA PRO A 19 4.28 -7.97 17.91
C PRO A 19 3.00 -8.57 17.37
N LEU A 20 2.30 -9.41 18.16
CA LEU A 20 1.00 -9.98 17.81
C LEU A 20 -0.09 -8.91 17.66
N PHE A 21 -0.10 -7.91 18.55
CA PHE A 21 -1.03 -6.79 18.50
C PHE A 21 -0.73 -5.86 17.33
N ILE A 22 0.55 -5.57 17.07
CA ILE A 22 0.99 -4.78 15.90
C ILE A 22 0.68 -5.53 14.60
N TYR A 23 0.90 -6.84 14.56
CA TYR A 23 0.58 -7.68 13.40
C TYR A 23 -0.92 -7.69 13.11
N HIS A 24 -1.75 -7.94 14.12
CA HIS A 24 -3.20 -7.96 14.00
C HIS A 24 -3.81 -6.58 13.71
N TYR A 25 -3.18 -5.50 14.19
CA TYR A 25 -3.67 -4.13 14.01
C TYR A 25 -3.20 -3.49 12.70
N LEU A 26 -1.99 -3.81 12.21
CA LEU A 26 -1.44 -3.23 10.98
C LEU A 26 -1.82 -4.01 9.72
N ILE A 27 -2.09 -5.31 9.83
CA ILE A 27 -2.37 -6.17 8.68
C ILE A 27 -3.83 -6.63 8.77
N LYS A 28 -4.74 -5.83 8.20
CA LYS A 28 -6.09 -6.28 7.83
C LYS A 28 -5.99 -7.21 6.60
N CYS A 29 -5.36 -8.37 6.76
CA CYS A 29 -5.36 -9.41 5.74
C CYS A 29 -6.10 -10.62 6.29
N ASP A 30 -6.96 -11.20 5.48
CA ASP A 30 -7.59 -12.47 5.79
C ASP A 30 -6.56 -13.57 5.50
N ILE A 31 -5.81 -13.95 6.53
CA ILE A 31 -4.71 -14.89 6.40
C ILE A 31 -5.28 -16.30 6.53
N ASN A 32 -5.44 -16.99 5.40
CA ASN A 32 -5.79 -18.41 5.37
C ASN A 32 -4.54 -19.29 5.55
N ALA A 33 -3.87 -19.15 6.70
CA ALA A 33 -2.68 -19.94 7.02
C ALA A 33 -3.07 -21.34 7.49
N SER A 34 -2.69 -22.37 6.70
CA SER A 34 -2.85 -23.75 7.15
C SER A 34 -1.90 -24.06 8.32
N PRO A 35 -2.27 -24.95 9.26
CA PRO A 35 -1.40 -25.34 10.37
C PRO A 35 -0.04 -25.87 9.91
N GLU A 36 -0.01 -26.58 8.78
CA GLU A 36 1.20 -27.09 8.15
C GLU A 36 2.13 -25.95 7.71
N SER A 37 1.57 -24.87 7.15
CA SER A 37 2.34 -23.73 6.66
C SER A 37 3.02 -22.95 7.79
N VAL A 38 2.36 -22.86 8.95
CA VAL A 38 2.92 -22.24 10.16
C VAL A 38 4.10 -23.07 10.70
N VAL A 39 3.98 -24.39 10.68
CA VAL A 39 5.03 -25.33 11.11
C VAL A 39 6.23 -25.29 10.15
N ASP A 40 6.00 -25.27 8.84
CA ASP A 40 7.07 -25.15 7.84
C ASP A 40 7.84 -23.84 8.02
N ALA A 41 7.13 -22.71 8.15
CA ALA A 41 7.74 -21.41 8.40
C ALA A 41 8.58 -21.39 9.68
N PHE A 42 8.18 -22.14 10.72
CA PHE A 42 8.93 -22.26 11.97
C PHE A 42 10.28 -22.93 11.75
N PHE A 43 10.32 -24.04 11.01
CA PHE A 43 11.59 -24.72 10.71
C PHE A 43 12.49 -23.88 9.78
N ILE A 44 11.90 -23.19 8.81
CA ILE A 44 12.61 -22.25 7.94
C ILE A 44 13.23 -21.11 8.75
N HIS A 45 12.54 -20.59 9.77
CA HIS A 45 13.05 -19.55 10.64
C HIS A 45 14.11 -20.05 11.64
N LEU A 46 13.98 -21.30 12.10
CA LEU A 46 14.90 -21.89 13.06
C LEU A 46 16.31 -22.11 12.47
N ALA A 47 16.41 -22.45 11.18
CA ALA A 47 17.69 -22.67 10.50
C ALA A 47 18.64 -21.45 10.54
N PRO A 48 18.25 -20.23 10.08
CA PRO A 48 19.11 -19.05 10.14
C PRO A 48 19.42 -18.61 11.57
N LEU A 49 18.51 -18.81 12.52
CA LEU A 49 18.75 -18.53 13.94
C LEU A 49 19.87 -19.42 14.52
N ILE A 50 19.85 -20.72 14.23
CA ILE A 50 20.91 -21.64 14.67
C ILE A 50 22.23 -21.30 13.99
N ILE A 51 22.20 -20.96 12.69
CA ILE A 51 23.39 -20.58 11.93
C ILE A 51 23.99 -19.29 12.51
N SER A 52 23.19 -18.26 12.79
CA SER A 52 23.67 -16.98 13.31
C SER A 52 24.33 -17.13 14.67
N ILE A 53 23.75 -17.94 15.57
CA ILE A 53 24.34 -18.24 16.89
C ILE A 53 25.65 -19.02 16.75
N ARG A 54 25.73 -19.97 15.81
CA ARG A 54 26.97 -20.72 15.54
C ARG A 54 28.06 -19.84 14.98
N LEU A 55 27.73 -18.94 14.05
CA LEU A 55 28.68 -17.96 13.52
C LEU A 55 29.16 -17.00 14.61
N ALA A 56 28.26 -16.53 15.47
CA ALA A 56 28.63 -15.70 16.62
C ALA A 56 29.68 -16.37 17.51
N LYS A 57 29.53 -17.67 17.78
CA LYS A 57 30.51 -18.45 18.54
C LYS A 57 31.88 -18.58 17.83
N ILE A 58 31.89 -18.65 16.50
CA ILE A 58 33.14 -18.77 15.72
C ILE A 58 33.90 -17.44 15.68
N PHE A 59 33.18 -16.32 15.55
CA PHE A 59 33.79 -15.00 15.37
C PHE A 59 34.00 -14.22 16.68
N SER A 60 33.33 -14.61 17.77
CA SER A 60 33.53 -13.97 19.08
C SER A 60 34.69 -14.65 19.81
N THR A 61 35.66 -13.85 20.28
CA THR A 61 36.76 -14.33 21.11
C THR A 61 36.37 -14.46 22.58
N ASP A 62 35.37 -13.70 23.05
CA ASP A 62 34.80 -13.78 24.40
C ASP A 62 33.49 -14.59 24.42
N ILE A 63 33.31 -15.36 25.49
CA ILE A 63 32.08 -16.08 25.78
C ILE A 63 30.93 -15.12 26.10
N TRP A 64 31.22 -13.96 26.71
CA TRP A 64 30.20 -12.97 27.05
C TRP A 64 29.57 -12.34 25.80
N ASP A 65 30.36 -12.11 24.76
CA ASP A 65 29.86 -11.63 23.47
C ASP A 65 28.96 -12.67 22.79
N THR A 66 29.36 -13.94 22.83
CA THR A 66 28.53 -15.04 22.30
C THR A 66 27.19 -15.14 23.04
N VAL A 67 27.21 -15.02 24.37
CA VAL A 67 26.00 -15.04 25.21
C VAL A 67 25.11 -13.84 24.91
N ALA A 68 25.68 -12.64 24.79
CA ALA A 68 24.93 -11.43 24.47
C ALA A 68 24.28 -11.54 23.09
N ILE A 69 25.00 -12.00 22.07
CA ILE A 69 24.46 -12.19 20.72
C ILE A 69 23.34 -13.23 20.73
N ALA A 70 23.55 -14.39 21.37
CA ALA A 70 22.51 -15.42 21.46
C ALA A 70 21.25 -14.91 22.17
N PHE A 71 21.42 -14.12 23.23
CA PHE A 71 20.30 -13.52 23.97
C PHE A 71 19.49 -12.55 23.10
N ILE A 72 20.16 -11.65 22.37
CA ILE A 72 19.50 -10.72 21.45
C ILE A 72 18.78 -11.49 20.35
N GLN A 73 19.44 -12.45 19.71
CA GLN A 73 18.86 -13.26 18.64
C GLN A 73 17.61 -14.01 19.11
N ILE A 74 17.61 -14.59 20.31
CA ILE A 74 16.44 -15.29 20.87
C ILE A 74 15.30 -14.31 21.20
N ILE A 75 15.60 -13.14 21.77
CA ILE A 75 14.58 -12.15 22.15
C ILE A 75 13.89 -11.55 20.93
N PHE A 76 14.63 -11.28 19.86
CA PHE A 76 14.11 -10.65 18.66
C PHE A 76 13.63 -11.67 17.61
N SER A 77 13.96 -12.95 17.75
CA SER A 77 13.52 -14.03 16.84
C SER A 77 12.00 -14.08 16.63
N PRO A 78 11.12 -13.90 17.64
CA PRO A 78 9.68 -13.88 17.40
C PRO A 78 9.23 -12.81 16.40
N ILE A 79 9.85 -11.63 16.41
CA ILE A 79 9.54 -10.55 15.45
C ILE A 79 9.97 -10.97 14.04
N SER A 80 11.17 -11.52 13.91
CA SER A 80 11.69 -12.02 12.63
C SER A 80 10.95 -13.27 12.13
N TYR A 81 10.35 -14.06 13.02
CA TYR A 81 9.51 -15.19 12.67
C TYR A 81 8.25 -14.75 11.93
N PHE A 82 7.58 -13.68 12.37
CA PHE A 82 6.41 -13.14 11.65
C PHE A 82 6.78 -12.70 10.23
N ALA A 83 7.92 -12.03 10.06
CA ALA A 83 8.40 -11.68 8.71
C ALA A 83 8.70 -12.93 7.85
N THR A 84 9.18 -14.01 8.46
CA THR A 84 9.42 -15.28 7.76
C THR A 84 8.11 -15.96 7.38
N LEU A 85 7.10 -15.92 8.27
CA LEU A 85 5.77 -16.44 8.03
C LEU A 85 5.07 -15.69 6.90
N ASP A 86 5.11 -14.35 6.90
CA ASP A 86 4.52 -13.54 5.83
C ASP A 86 5.16 -13.86 4.48
N LEU A 87 6.50 -13.88 4.42
CA LEU A 87 7.22 -14.23 3.20
C LEU A 87 6.88 -15.64 2.73
N TYR A 88 6.73 -16.59 3.65
CA TYR A 88 6.37 -17.98 3.33
C TYR A 88 4.95 -18.09 2.76
N LEU A 89 3.98 -17.41 3.37
CA LEU A 89 2.59 -17.40 2.93
C LEU A 89 2.43 -16.71 1.56
N ILE A 90 3.14 -15.60 1.33
CA ILE A 90 3.22 -14.92 0.04
C ILE A 90 3.81 -15.86 -1.02
N TYR A 91 4.91 -16.54 -0.70
CA TYR A 91 5.55 -17.50 -1.60
C TYR A 91 4.63 -18.67 -1.97
N ARG A 92 3.83 -19.15 -1.00
CA ARG A 92 2.82 -20.20 -1.21
C ARG A 92 1.54 -19.72 -1.87
N LYS A 93 1.40 -18.41 -2.15
CA LYS A 93 0.17 -17.78 -2.67
C LYS A 93 -1.07 -18.03 -1.78
N GLN A 94 -0.86 -18.12 -0.46
CA GLN A 94 -1.92 -18.35 0.53
C GLN A 94 -2.42 -17.04 1.17
N VAL A 95 -2.08 -15.90 0.59
CA VAL A 95 -2.55 -14.59 1.03
C VAL A 95 -3.64 -14.13 0.07
N GLU A 96 -4.87 -14.10 0.57
CA GLU A 96 -5.97 -13.41 -0.09
C GLU A 96 -5.94 -11.98 0.42
N TRP A 97 -5.52 -11.05 -0.43
CA TRP A 97 -5.65 -9.64 -0.13
C TRP A 97 -7.15 -9.36 -0.18
N THR A 98 -7.76 -9.18 0.99
CA THR A 98 -9.04 -8.50 1.03
C THR A 98 -8.78 -7.10 0.50
N ASP A 99 -9.06 -6.90 -0.79
CA ASP A 99 -9.26 -5.58 -1.33
C ASP A 99 -10.16 -4.87 -0.33
N LEU A 100 -9.75 -3.68 0.12
CA LEU A 100 -10.63 -2.80 0.86
C LEU A 100 -11.82 -2.57 -0.07
N ALA A 101 -12.85 -3.40 0.07
CA ALA A 101 -14.07 -3.28 -0.68
C ALA A 101 -14.46 -1.81 -0.52
N PRO A 102 -14.64 -1.07 -1.63
CA PRO A 102 -15.20 0.26 -1.55
C PRO A 102 -16.42 0.16 -0.63
N PRO A 103 -16.59 1.09 0.34
CA PRO A 103 -17.72 1.01 1.26
C PRO A 103 -18.97 0.73 0.44
N GLU A 104 -19.72 -0.32 0.82
CA GLU A 104 -20.98 -0.68 0.17
C GLU A 104 -21.80 0.60 0.02
N ILE A 105 -21.81 1.16 -1.18
CA ILE A 105 -22.74 2.22 -1.53
C ILE A 105 -24.03 1.46 -1.70
N ASP A 106 -24.90 1.54 -0.69
CA ASP A 106 -26.26 1.02 -0.72
C ASP A 106 -26.84 1.26 -2.11
N ALA A 107 -26.93 0.19 -2.89
CA ALA A 107 -27.43 0.22 -4.25
C ALA A 107 -28.95 0.42 -4.16
N VAL A 108 -29.37 1.67 -3.97
CA VAL A 108 -30.71 2.11 -4.32
C VAL A 108 -30.79 1.99 -5.84
N ALA A 109 -31.30 0.85 -6.29
CA ALA A 109 -31.48 0.55 -7.70
C ALA A 109 -32.27 1.68 -8.39
N PRO A 110 -31.71 2.37 -9.40
CA PRO A 110 -32.54 3.07 -10.34
C PRO A 110 -33.03 2.02 -11.35
N THR A 111 -34.34 1.77 -11.36
CA THR A 111 -35.04 1.09 -12.44
C THR A 111 -34.88 1.91 -13.73
N VAL A 112 -33.74 1.76 -14.40
CA VAL A 112 -33.55 2.27 -15.76
C VAL A 112 -33.87 1.14 -16.71
N ALA A 113 -34.95 1.32 -17.48
CA ALA A 113 -35.33 0.46 -18.58
C ALA A 113 -34.10 0.20 -19.46
N VAL A 114 -33.79 -1.09 -19.69
CA VAL A 114 -32.74 -1.52 -20.61
C VAL A 114 -33.17 -1.10 -22.01
N VAL A 115 -32.69 0.07 -22.43
CA VAL A 115 -32.61 0.41 -23.84
C VAL A 115 -31.36 -0.31 -24.35
N GLU A 116 -31.53 -1.31 -25.21
CA GLU A 116 -30.43 -1.92 -25.96
C GLU A 116 -29.78 -0.84 -26.84
N VAL A 117 -28.79 -0.14 -26.29
CA VAL A 117 -27.89 0.69 -27.08
C VAL A 117 -26.86 -0.26 -27.68
N LYS A 118 -26.87 -0.43 -29.00
CA LYS A 118 -25.75 -0.99 -29.77
C LYS A 118 -24.52 -0.08 -29.55
N GLN A 119 -23.83 -0.25 -28.43
CA GLN A 119 -22.58 0.45 -28.17
C GLN A 119 -21.44 -0.32 -28.82
N LYS A 120 -20.65 0.41 -29.60
CA LYS A 120 -19.42 -0.06 -30.21
C LYS A 120 -18.48 -0.58 -29.10
N PRO A 121 -17.79 -1.73 -29.28
CA PRO A 121 -16.93 -2.33 -28.26
C PRO A 121 -15.90 -1.36 -27.64
N GLU A 122 -15.48 -0.38 -28.44
CA GLU A 122 -14.50 0.66 -28.08
C GLU A 122 -15.00 1.62 -26.98
N ALA A 123 -16.29 1.99 -26.99
CA ALA A 123 -16.86 2.86 -25.96
C ALA A 123 -16.94 2.18 -24.58
N ILE A 124 -17.14 0.85 -24.57
CA ILE A 124 -17.10 0.03 -23.35
C ILE A 124 -15.66 -0.03 -22.85
N LEU A 125 -14.67 -0.24 -23.72
CA LEU A 125 -13.26 -0.30 -23.33
C LEU A 125 -12.75 1.02 -22.74
N LEU A 126 -13.16 2.16 -23.29
CA LEU A 126 -12.81 3.49 -22.77
C LEU A 126 -13.40 3.75 -21.37
N SER A 127 -14.59 3.20 -21.09
CA SER A 127 -15.24 3.27 -19.78
C SER A 127 -14.58 2.38 -18.71
N LEU A 128 -13.81 1.36 -19.14
CA LEU A 128 -13.10 0.42 -18.26
C LEU A 128 -11.70 0.90 -17.84
N LEU A 129 -11.21 2.02 -18.37
CA LEU A 129 -9.92 2.63 -18.01
C LEU A 129 -10.13 3.92 -17.21
N PRO A 130 -10.65 3.87 -15.97
CA PRO A 130 -10.87 5.06 -15.16
C PRO A 130 -9.53 5.69 -14.80
N CYS A 131 -9.35 6.96 -15.17
CA CYS A 131 -8.20 7.74 -14.73
C CYS A 131 -8.40 8.13 -13.26
N PRO A 132 -7.37 8.04 -12.41
CA PRO A 132 -7.47 8.45 -11.01
C PRO A 132 -7.83 9.93 -10.90
N LYS A 133 -8.61 10.29 -9.88
CA LYS A 133 -9.13 11.64 -9.64
C LYS A 133 -8.49 12.27 -8.41
N CYS A 134 -8.31 13.58 -8.46
CA CYS A 134 -7.81 14.36 -7.34
C CYS A 134 -8.82 14.38 -6.19
N ASP A 135 -8.37 14.12 -4.97
CA ASP A 135 -9.25 14.13 -3.79
C ASP A 135 -9.86 15.50 -3.49
N GLY A 136 -9.16 16.59 -3.84
CA GLY A 136 -9.62 17.95 -3.58
C GLY A 136 -10.65 18.49 -4.58
N CYS A 137 -10.48 18.23 -5.88
CA CYS A 137 -11.35 18.81 -6.92
C CYS A 137 -12.10 17.78 -7.77
N LYS A 138 -11.86 16.49 -7.54
CA LYS A 138 -12.48 15.35 -8.25
C LYS A 138 -12.24 15.32 -9.77
N LEU A 139 -11.30 16.13 -10.26
CA LEU A 139 -10.84 16.11 -11.65
C LEU A 139 -9.77 15.04 -11.84
N GLU A 140 -9.74 14.44 -13.03
CA GLU A 140 -8.74 13.44 -13.41
C GLU A 140 -7.33 14.03 -13.42
N TYR A 141 -6.36 13.20 -13.04
CA TYR A 141 -4.96 13.54 -13.20
C TYR A 141 -4.56 13.47 -14.67
N THR A 142 -3.63 14.33 -15.06
CA THR A 142 -3.01 14.36 -16.39
C THR A 142 -1.50 14.54 -16.22
N PRO A 143 -0.68 14.35 -17.27
CA PRO A 143 0.75 14.63 -17.19
C PRO A 143 1.07 16.06 -16.71
N GLU A 144 0.20 17.03 -17.04
CA GLU A 144 0.30 18.44 -16.63
C GLU A 144 -0.30 18.66 -15.23
N ARG A 145 -1.37 17.94 -14.90
CA ARG A 145 -2.02 17.97 -13.58
C ARG A 145 -1.30 17.02 -12.63
N VAL A 146 -0.11 17.42 -12.20
CA VAL A 146 0.77 16.64 -11.31
C VAL A 146 0.12 16.38 -9.94
N ALA A 147 0.18 15.12 -9.50
CA ALA A 147 -0.24 14.70 -8.17
C ALA A 147 0.88 14.83 -7.13
N LEU A 148 0.57 15.43 -5.99
CA LEU A 148 1.48 15.64 -4.86
C LEU A 148 1.01 14.80 -3.66
N ILE A 149 1.95 14.09 -3.04
CA ILE A 149 1.75 13.25 -1.85
C ILE A 149 1.78 14.12 -0.60
N ILE A 150 0.75 13.99 0.22
CA ILE A 150 0.68 14.57 1.56
C ILE A 150 1.44 13.63 2.52
N ARG A 151 2.60 14.10 3.00
CA ARG A 151 3.69 13.30 3.59
C ARG A 151 3.30 12.28 4.65
N GLU A 152 2.32 12.58 5.49
CA GLU A 152 2.00 11.77 6.66
C GLU A 152 0.96 10.68 6.38
N TRP A 153 0.16 10.83 5.33
CA TRP A 153 -1.05 10.03 5.14
C TRP A 153 -1.13 9.35 3.77
N GLY A 154 -0.21 9.66 2.85
CA GLY A 154 -0.15 9.03 1.53
C GLY A 154 -1.23 9.49 0.53
N HIS A 155 -2.22 10.28 0.95
CA HIS A 155 -3.21 10.87 0.05
C HIS A 155 -2.56 11.83 -0.94
N SER A 156 -3.11 11.86 -2.16
CA SER A 156 -2.58 12.66 -3.25
C SER A 156 -3.58 13.73 -3.68
N ILE A 157 -3.09 14.95 -3.87
CA ILE A 157 -3.87 16.07 -4.42
C ILE A 157 -3.11 16.73 -5.57
N CYS A 158 -3.80 17.36 -6.51
CA CYS A 158 -3.13 18.10 -7.57
C CYS A 158 -2.45 19.37 -7.06
N THR A 159 -1.45 19.86 -7.79
CA THR A 159 -0.70 21.09 -7.45
C THR A 159 -1.60 22.29 -7.16
N ASP A 160 -2.69 22.48 -7.91
CA ASP A 160 -3.60 23.61 -7.70
C ASP A 160 -4.42 23.48 -6.41
N CYS A 161 -4.87 22.25 -6.09
CA CYS A 161 -5.52 21.97 -4.81
C CYS A 161 -4.56 22.17 -3.64
N ALA A 162 -3.29 21.78 -3.81
CA ALA A 162 -2.26 21.99 -2.79
C ALA A 162 -1.98 23.48 -2.55
N LYS A 163 -1.89 24.29 -3.62
CA LYS A 163 -1.75 25.75 -3.53
C LYS A 163 -2.92 26.39 -2.80
N LYS A 164 -4.15 26.02 -3.17
CA LYS A 164 -5.35 26.55 -2.53
C LYS A 164 -5.41 26.18 -1.04
N ALA A 165 -5.18 24.91 -0.71
CA ALA A 165 -5.21 24.43 0.67
C ALA A 165 -4.09 25.02 1.53
N ALA A 166 -2.94 25.36 0.95
CA ALA A 166 -1.84 26.05 1.64
C ALA A 166 -2.16 27.53 1.88
N TYR A 167 -2.75 28.20 0.90
CA TYR A 167 -3.11 29.62 0.98
C TYR A 167 -4.04 29.91 2.16
N ASP A 168 -5.01 29.02 2.42
CA ASP A 168 -5.96 29.14 3.53
C ASP A 168 -5.28 29.17 4.92
N TYR A 169 -4.03 28.73 5.02
CA TYR A 169 -3.26 28.62 6.27
C TYR A 169 -1.88 29.31 6.18
N TYR A 170 -1.81 30.42 5.44
CA TYR A 170 -0.59 31.25 5.30
C TYR A 170 0.64 30.46 4.82
N ASP A 171 0.41 29.46 3.95
CA ASP A 171 1.41 28.55 3.40
C ASP A 171 2.21 27.74 4.43
N HIS A 172 1.89 27.77 5.72
CA HIS A 172 2.62 27.01 6.74
C HIS A 172 2.15 25.55 6.83
N TYR A 173 0.84 25.36 6.67
CA TYR A 173 0.15 24.08 6.79
C TYR A 173 -0.75 23.87 5.59
N LEU A 174 -1.07 22.61 5.32
CA LEU A 174 -2.19 22.25 4.45
C LEU A 174 -3.02 21.16 5.13
N HIS A 175 -4.34 21.24 5.03
CA HIS A 175 -5.21 20.15 5.48
C HIS A 175 -5.53 19.22 4.31
N CYS A 176 -5.41 17.92 4.54
CA CYS A 176 -5.76 16.93 3.54
C CYS A 176 -7.28 16.97 3.26
N PRO A 177 -7.73 17.12 2.01
CA PRO A 177 -9.17 17.08 1.68
C PRO A 177 -9.83 15.72 1.93
N HIS A 178 -9.02 14.64 2.03
CA HIS A 178 -9.51 13.29 2.23
C HIS A 178 -9.71 12.97 3.72
N CYS A 179 -8.69 13.19 4.55
CA CYS A 179 -8.71 12.83 5.98
C CYS A 179 -8.76 14.03 6.94
N SER A 180 -8.75 15.27 6.44
CA SER A 180 -8.72 16.52 7.21
C SER A 180 -7.50 16.73 8.12
N LEU A 181 -6.50 15.84 8.04
CA LEU A 181 -5.30 15.93 8.85
C LEU A 181 -4.33 16.98 8.30
N PRO A 182 -3.70 17.79 9.18
CA PRO A 182 -2.74 18.81 8.76
C PRO A 182 -1.43 18.18 8.29
N SER A 183 -0.74 18.85 7.38
CA SER A 183 0.62 18.53 6.97
C SER A 183 1.44 19.80 6.88
N VAL A 184 2.67 19.75 7.40
CA VAL A 184 3.55 20.93 7.52
C VAL A 184 4.35 21.13 6.22
N ILE A 185 4.23 22.33 5.64
CA ILE A 185 4.95 22.71 4.40
C ILE A 185 5.87 23.92 4.57
N ASN A 186 5.73 24.72 5.64
CA ASN A 186 6.57 25.89 5.96
C ASN A 186 6.85 26.82 4.75
N GLY A 187 5.82 27.25 4.04
CA GLY A 187 5.92 28.20 2.93
C GLY A 187 6.40 27.58 1.62
N ASN A 188 6.67 26.27 1.57
CA ASN A 188 7.27 25.65 0.40
C ASN A 188 6.54 24.36 0.00
N LEU A 189 5.66 24.47 -0.99
CA LEU A 189 4.94 23.36 -1.60
C LEU A 189 5.86 22.31 -2.25
N LYS A 190 7.10 22.65 -2.62
CA LYS A 190 8.09 21.67 -3.13
C LYS A 190 8.51 20.66 -2.07
N ARG A 191 8.14 20.86 -0.80
CA ARG A 191 8.33 19.85 0.25
C ARG A 191 7.36 18.68 0.08
N LEU A 192 6.24 18.86 -0.61
CA LEU A 192 5.39 17.74 -1.01
C LEU A 192 6.07 16.94 -2.12
N HIS A 193 6.08 15.63 -1.98
CA HIS A 193 6.68 14.75 -2.97
C HIS A 193 5.73 14.55 -4.14
N THR A 194 6.26 14.62 -5.35
CA THR A 194 5.49 14.23 -6.54
C THR A 194 5.17 12.73 -6.50
N ASN A 195 3.91 12.37 -6.76
CA ASN A 195 3.51 10.97 -6.90
C ASN A 195 3.87 10.43 -8.29
N PHE A 196 5.14 10.04 -8.47
CA PHE A 196 5.64 9.52 -9.73
C PHE A 196 4.93 8.24 -10.18
N SER A 197 4.49 7.40 -9.25
CA SER A 197 3.73 6.18 -9.55
C SER A 197 2.40 6.51 -10.23
N LEU A 198 1.67 7.49 -9.69
CA LEU A 198 0.40 7.93 -10.26
C LEU A 198 0.58 8.58 -11.63
N ILE A 199 1.62 9.41 -11.80
CA ILE A 199 1.91 10.06 -13.08
C ILE A 199 2.25 9.02 -14.16
N LYS A 200 3.03 8.00 -13.82
CA LYS A 200 3.34 6.91 -14.74
C LYS A 200 2.06 6.20 -15.18
N PHE A 201 1.20 5.83 -14.23
CA PHE A 201 -0.08 5.19 -14.52
C PHE A 201 -0.99 6.05 -15.42
N VAL A 202 -1.14 7.33 -15.10
CA VAL A 202 -1.90 8.30 -15.91
C VAL A 202 -1.33 8.42 -17.33
N SER A 203 -0.01 8.43 -17.47
CA SER A 203 0.64 8.51 -18.78
C SER A 203 0.41 7.25 -19.63
N GLU A 204 0.31 6.08 -19.01
CA GLU A 204 0.00 4.82 -19.70
C GLU A 204 -1.46 4.81 -20.16
N ILE A 205 -2.40 5.24 -19.31
CA ILE A 205 -3.81 5.39 -19.69
C ILE A 205 -3.96 6.38 -20.86
N ALA A 206 -3.26 7.52 -20.82
CA ALA A 206 -3.33 8.51 -21.87
C ALA A 206 -2.87 7.96 -23.23
N LYS A 207 -1.79 7.17 -23.25
CA LYS A 207 -1.32 6.49 -24.47
C LYS A 207 -2.33 5.50 -25.02
N ILE A 208 -2.92 4.68 -24.15
CA ILE A 208 -3.93 3.70 -24.56
C ILE A 208 -5.16 4.42 -25.16
N ARG A 209 -5.59 5.53 -24.55
CA ARG A 209 -6.70 6.35 -25.08
C ARG A 209 -6.36 6.92 -26.46
N GLU A 210 -5.17 7.45 -26.64
CA GLU A 210 -4.70 7.97 -27.93
C GLU A 210 -4.63 6.88 -29.02
N GLU A 211 -4.17 5.67 -28.68
CA GLU A 211 -4.14 4.53 -29.60
C GLU A 211 -5.54 4.07 -30.01
N LEU A 212 -6.50 4.06 -29.06
CA LEU A 212 -7.90 3.73 -29.33
C LEU A 212 -8.57 4.78 -30.22
N GLU A 213 -8.37 6.07 -29.95
CA GLU A 213 -8.90 7.16 -30.78
C GLU A 213 -8.37 7.10 -32.21
N LYS A 214 -7.08 6.76 -32.41
CA LYS A 214 -6.48 6.60 -33.74
C LYS A 214 -7.02 5.39 -34.49
N ALA A 215 -7.31 4.29 -33.79
CA ALA A 215 -7.93 3.11 -34.38
C ALA A 215 -9.37 3.36 -34.83
N GLU A 216 -10.03 4.39 -34.28
CA GLU A 216 -11.44 4.68 -34.51
C GLU A 216 -11.73 5.49 -35.80
N VAL A 217 -10.71 6.07 -36.46
CA VAL A 217 -10.87 6.84 -37.70
C VAL A 217 -10.66 5.96 -38.92
N PRO A 218 -11.71 5.40 -39.57
CA PRO A 218 -11.56 4.88 -40.92
C PRO A 218 -11.28 6.05 -41.86
N GLU A 219 -10.15 6.01 -42.56
CA GLU A 219 -9.91 6.85 -43.74
C GLU A 219 -11.03 6.55 -44.74
N VAL A 220 -12.05 7.41 -44.81
CA VAL A 220 -13.01 7.40 -45.92
C VAL A 220 -12.30 8.05 -47.10
N PRO A 221 -11.97 7.32 -48.18
CA PRO A 221 -11.36 7.92 -49.36
C PRO A 221 -12.32 8.95 -49.94
N PRO A 222 -11.84 10.10 -50.46
CA PRO A 222 -12.71 11.08 -51.08
C PRO A 222 -13.46 10.42 -52.25
N GLU A 223 -14.79 10.40 -52.13
CA GLU A 223 -15.69 9.90 -53.16
C GLU A 223 -15.51 10.77 -54.41
N ILE A 224 -14.92 10.18 -55.46
CA ILE A 224 -14.76 10.82 -56.76
C ILE A 224 -16.17 10.83 -57.38
N ILE A 225 -16.78 12.02 -57.42
CA ILE A 225 -18.03 12.24 -58.14
C ILE A 225 -17.63 12.48 -59.60
N ASP A 226 -17.88 11.48 -60.44
CA ASP A 226 -17.86 11.58 -61.91
C ASP A 226 -19.07 12.37 -62.44
#